data_AF-A0A833GXN0-F1
#
_entry.id   AF-A0A833GXN0-F1
#
_cell.length_a   1.000
_cell.length_b   1.000
_cell.length_c   1.000
_cell.angle_alpha   90.00
_cell.angle_beta   90.00
_cell.angle_gamma   90.00
#
_symmetry.space_group_name_H-M   'P 1'
#
loop_
_entity.id
_entity.type
_entity.pdbx_description
1 polymer ?
#
loop_
_entity_poly.entity_id
_entity_poly.type
_entity_poly.pdbx_seq_one_letter_code
_entity_poly.pdbx_strand_id
1 'polypeptide(L)'
;MLRILKRTILIISVIATSLSACMDASKIDLDTSGATGLLLGGLTFEVLAGGGSAGCQPFGSSMIGCKGSISFASRASLCPAGMHVCSAAEYLARRGSTVPDAHFWVDDDLGYAGADGACAVSLAGGGYTQCNAGAGPMRVCSPNATFLPSCPWGSSCYQDAFGNQCNWRSCGYENNAANDYFGGCESNLTAGTLCCL
;
A
#
# COMPACT_ATOMS: atom_id res chain seq x y z
N MET A 1 34.24 3.62 -53.50
CA MET A 1 33.96 3.39 -52.06
C MET A 1 33.11 4.54 -51.54
N LEU A 2 32.27 4.29 -50.53
CA LEU A 2 31.33 5.22 -49.86
C LEU A 2 29.88 5.29 -50.43
N ARG A 3 29.23 4.13 -50.53
CA ARG A 3 27.75 3.98 -50.58
C ARG A 3 27.23 3.31 -49.29
N ILE A 4 27.56 3.84 -48.11
CA ILE A 4 27.13 3.28 -46.81
C ILE A 4 26.77 4.41 -45.82
N LEU A 5 25.91 5.35 -46.20
CA LEU A 5 25.42 6.36 -45.25
C LEU A 5 23.96 6.79 -45.53
N LYS A 6 23.08 5.84 -45.87
CA LYS A 6 21.64 6.12 -46.10
C LYS A 6 20.68 5.05 -45.56
N ARG A 7 21.15 4.12 -44.71
CA ARG A 7 20.31 3.02 -44.17
C ARG A 7 20.02 3.09 -42.67
N THR A 8 20.44 4.15 -41.97
CA THR A 8 20.08 4.39 -40.55
C THR A 8 19.00 5.46 -40.43
N ILE A 9 18.02 5.41 -41.34
CA ILE A 9 16.76 6.16 -41.29
C ILE A 9 15.66 5.14 -41.59
N LEU A 10 15.53 4.14 -40.72
CA LEU A 10 14.41 3.21 -40.69
C LEU A 10 14.51 2.50 -39.34
N ILE A 11 13.40 2.37 -38.62
CA ILE A 11 13.27 1.80 -37.26
C ILE A 11 13.48 2.81 -36.11
N ILE A 12 12.80 3.97 -36.13
CA ILE A 12 12.22 4.58 -34.92
C ILE A 12 10.91 5.27 -35.35
N SER A 13 9.92 4.48 -35.72
CA SER A 13 8.53 4.89 -35.83
C SER A 13 7.69 3.64 -35.63
N VAL A 14 6.58 3.76 -34.87
CA VAL A 14 5.81 2.68 -34.23
C VAL A 14 6.53 2.20 -32.96
N ILE A 15 6.17 2.62 -31.74
CA ILE A 15 4.88 2.42 -31.08
C ILE A 15 4.50 3.69 -30.28
N ALA A 16 3.49 4.41 -30.76
CA ALA A 16 2.71 5.37 -29.98
C ALA A 16 1.24 4.97 -30.11
N THR A 17 0.77 4.14 -29.18
CA THR A 17 -0.63 3.81 -28.85
C THR A 17 -0.53 2.98 -27.57
N SER A 18 -1.07 3.29 -26.40
CA SER A 18 -2.21 4.13 -26.04
C SER A 18 -2.21 4.23 -24.50
N LEU A 19 -2.09 5.44 -23.93
CA LEU A 19 -2.48 5.71 -22.54
C LEU A 19 -3.34 6.97 -22.55
N SER A 20 -4.65 6.78 -22.62
CA SER A 20 -5.62 7.81 -22.30
C SER A 20 -6.16 7.57 -20.90
N ALA A 21 -6.17 8.64 -20.12
CA ALA A 21 -7.01 8.94 -18.96
C ALA A 21 -6.69 8.26 -17.61
N CYS A 22 -5.84 8.93 -16.83
CA CYS A 22 -6.27 9.49 -15.54
C CYS A 22 -5.43 10.74 -15.23
N MET A 23 -5.83 11.87 -15.82
CA MET A 23 -5.44 13.18 -15.28
C MET A 23 -6.40 13.49 -14.15
N ASP A 24 -5.90 13.53 -12.92
CA ASP A 24 -6.38 14.51 -11.94
C ASP A 24 -5.17 15.27 -11.42
N ALA A 25 -5.08 16.51 -11.89
CA ALA A 25 -3.97 17.41 -11.67
C ALA A 25 -4.14 18.08 -10.30
N SER A 26 -3.49 17.53 -9.27
CA SER A 26 -3.11 18.30 -8.09
C SER A 26 -1.65 18.69 -8.24
N LYS A 27 -1.41 19.99 -8.40
CA LYS A 27 -0.07 20.59 -8.50
C LYS A 27 0.81 20.06 -7.36
N ILE A 28 1.89 19.37 -7.71
CA ILE A 28 3.07 19.30 -6.85
C ILE A 28 3.93 20.47 -7.27
N ASP A 29 3.87 21.56 -6.52
CA ASP A 29 4.90 22.59 -6.55
C ASP A 29 6.19 21.93 -6.05
N LEU A 30 7.06 21.54 -6.98
CA LEU A 30 8.38 21.05 -6.68
C LEU A 30 9.24 22.26 -6.30
N ASP A 31 9.24 22.58 -5.00
CA ASP A 31 10.12 23.61 -4.43
C ASP A 31 11.57 23.17 -4.63
N THR A 32 12.15 23.64 -5.74
CA THR A 32 13.56 23.49 -6.08
C THR A 32 14.34 24.53 -5.28
N SER A 33 14.49 24.24 -4.00
CA SER A 33 15.37 24.98 -3.10
C SER A 33 16.36 24.00 -2.46
N GLY A 34 17.31 23.47 -3.25
CA GLY A 34 18.41 22.70 -2.68
C GLY A 34 19.33 21.89 -3.60
N ALA A 35 19.01 21.66 -4.88
CA ALA A 35 19.91 20.88 -5.76
C ALA A 35 20.92 21.78 -6.49
N THR A 36 21.87 22.35 -5.75
CA THR A 36 23.10 22.86 -6.37
C THR A 36 23.98 21.67 -6.72
N GLY A 37 24.35 21.57 -7.99
CA GLY A 37 24.94 20.38 -8.58
C GLY A 37 26.20 19.88 -7.89
N LEU A 38 26.34 18.54 -7.87
CA LEU A 38 27.61 17.87 -7.70
C LEU A 38 27.88 17.03 -8.96
N LEU A 39 28.47 17.68 -9.96
CA LEU A 39 29.14 17.02 -11.07
C LEU A 39 30.48 16.47 -10.54
N LEU A 40 30.47 15.25 -10.04
CA LEU A 40 31.68 14.44 -9.88
C LEU A 40 31.58 13.26 -10.86
N GLY A 41 32.52 13.21 -11.78
CA GLY A 41 32.50 12.28 -12.91
C GLY A 41 32.50 10.81 -12.50
N GLY A 42 31.79 10.00 -13.30
CA GLY A 42 32.17 8.62 -13.53
C GLY A 42 31.53 7.54 -12.65
N LEU A 43 30.54 7.85 -11.82
CA LEU A 43 29.73 6.83 -11.16
C LEU A 43 28.27 7.02 -11.57
N THR A 44 27.77 6.14 -12.44
CA THR A 44 26.34 5.98 -12.68
C THR A 44 25.72 5.45 -11.39
N PHE A 45 25.23 6.36 -10.55
CA PHE A 45 24.25 5.98 -9.54
C PHE A 45 22.97 5.66 -10.31
N GLU A 46 22.68 4.38 -10.50
CA GLU A 46 21.31 3.95 -10.79
C GLU A 46 20.50 4.27 -9.54
N VAL A 47 20.04 5.51 -9.45
CA VAL A 47 18.86 5.82 -8.67
C VAL A 47 17.75 5.10 -9.41
N LEU A 48 17.55 3.82 -9.07
CA LEU A 48 16.26 3.17 -9.16
C LEU A 48 15.35 3.95 -8.23
N ALA A 49 14.94 5.14 -8.70
CA ALA A 49 13.68 5.72 -8.33
C ALA A 49 12.66 4.71 -8.82
N GLY A 50 12.39 3.70 -8.00
CA GLY A 50 11.20 2.89 -8.13
C GLY A 50 10.09 3.90 -8.28
N GLY A 51 9.51 3.96 -9.48
CA GLY A 51 8.45 4.90 -9.80
C GLY A 51 7.34 4.63 -8.81
N GLY A 52 7.33 5.40 -7.72
CA GLY A 52 6.25 5.39 -6.77
C GLY A 52 5.06 5.87 -7.58
N SER A 53 4.19 4.95 -7.98
CA SER A 53 2.85 5.27 -8.45
C SER A 53 2.32 6.32 -7.47
N ALA A 54 2.07 7.54 -7.95
CA ALA A 54 1.74 8.66 -7.08
C ALA A 54 0.63 8.22 -6.11
N GLY A 55 0.93 8.21 -4.81
CA GLY A 55 0.01 7.69 -3.79
C GLY A 55 0.29 6.27 -3.27
N CYS A 56 1.35 5.56 -3.69
CA CYS A 56 1.76 4.31 -3.04
C CYS A 56 2.97 4.53 -2.10
N GLN A 57 2.92 3.93 -0.92
CA GLN A 57 4.01 3.85 0.03
C GLN A 57 4.94 2.68 -0.32
N PRO A 58 6.27 2.85 -0.45
CA PRO A 58 7.17 1.73 -0.65
C PRO A 58 7.39 0.92 0.63
N PHE A 59 7.36 -0.41 0.54
CA PHE A 59 7.73 -1.36 1.60
C PHE A 59 8.86 -2.27 1.11
N GLY A 60 10.00 -1.66 0.75
CA GLY A 60 11.11 -2.36 0.11
C GLY A 60 10.98 -2.43 -1.41
N SER A 61 11.71 -3.36 -2.04
CA SER A 61 11.82 -3.46 -3.50
C SER A 61 10.71 -4.27 -4.18
N SER A 62 9.95 -5.06 -3.42
CA SER A 62 8.97 -6.01 -3.96
C SER A 62 7.57 -5.89 -3.34
N MET A 63 7.32 -4.80 -2.59
CA MET A 63 6.02 -4.50 -2.01
C MET A 63 5.79 -2.99 -1.95
N ILE A 64 4.58 -2.57 -2.30
CA ILE A 64 4.10 -1.20 -2.17
C ILE A 64 2.70 -1.21 -1.53
N GLY A 65 2.39 -0.23 -0.69
CA GLY A 65 1.04 0.03 -0.19
C GLY A 65 0.39 1.13 -1.00
N CYS A 66 -0.48 0.78 -1.93
CA CYS A 66 -1.21 1.74 -2.73
C CYS A 66 -2.39 2.32 -1.95
N LYS A 67 -2.32 3.61 -1.64
CA LYS A 67 -3.30 4.31 -0.82
C LYS A 67 -4.59 4.51 -1.60
N GLY A 68 -5.70 4.56 -0.88
CA GLY A 68 -7.02 4.74 -1.46
C GLY A 68 -8.10 4.37 -0.46
N SER A 69 -9.35 4.37 -0.90
CA SER A 69 -10.50 3.97 -0.11
C SER A 69 -11.36 3.03 -0.93
N ILE A 70 -11.05 1.73 -0.88
CA ILE A 70 -11.74 0.72 -1.68
C ILE A 70 -12.20 -0.46 -0.83
N SER A 71 -13.25 -1.14 -1.27
CA SER A 71 -13.77 -2.29 -0.56
C SER A 71 -12.80 -3.47 -0.54
N PHE A 72 -12.87 -4.32 0.47
CA PHE A 72 -12.08 -5.56 0.50
C PHE A 72 -12.32 -6.42 -0.76
N ALA A 73 -13.56 -6.51 -1.24
CA ALA A 73 -13.89 -7.25 -2.47
C ALA A 73 -13.24 -6.65 -3.73
N SER A 74 -12.97 -5.35 -3.72
CA SER A 74 -12.35 -4.64 -4.83
C SER A 74 -10.83 -4.46 -4.66
N ARG A 75 -10.24 -4.90 -3.55
CA ARG A 75 -8.85 -4.57 -3.12
C ARG A 75 -7.80 -4.68 -4.22
N ALA A 76 -7.92 -5.68 -5.11
CA ALA A 76 -7.00 -5.88 -6.23
C ALA A 76 -6.96 -4.72 -7.24
N SER A 77 -7.99 -3.87 -7.31
CA SER A 77 -8.07 -2.78 -8.28
C SER A 77 -7.05 -1.66 -8.07
N LEU A 78 -6.47 -1.54 -6.87
CA LEU A 78 -5.39 -0.59 -6.59
C LEU A 78 -4.00 -1.13 -6.94
N CYS A 79 -3.87 -2.43 -7.23
CA CYS A 79 -2.57 -3.00 -7.57
C CYS A 79 -2.21 -2.70 -9.04
N PRO A 80 -1.00 -2.18 -9.30
CA PRO A 80 -0.50 -2.01 -10.65
C PRO A 80 -0.49 -3.33 -11.43
N ALA A 81 -0.56 -3.23 -12.75
CA ALA A 81 -0.45 -4.39 -13.61
C ALA A 81 0.84 -5.19 -13.33
N GLY A 82 0.70 -6.51 -13.18
CA GLY A 82 1.81 -7.41 -12.85
C GLY A 82 2.07 -7.57 -11.35
N MET A 83 1.29 -6.94 -10.48
CA MET A 83 1.31 -7.15 -9.04
C MET A 83 0.02 -7.85 -8.57
N HIS A 84 0.10 -8.58 -7.47
CA HIS A 84 -1.06 -9.12 -6.75
C HIS A 84 -1.23 -8.43 -5.40
N VAL A 85 -2.38 -8.64 -4.76
CA VAL A 85 -2.60 -8.19 -3.38
C VAL A 85 -1.75 -9.06 -2.47
N CYS A 86 -0.91 -8.47 -1.63
CA CYS A 86 -0.09 -9.23 -0.69
C CYS A 86 -0.96 -9.99 0.31
N SER A 87 -0.64 -11.26 0.56
CA SER A 87 -1.06 -11.93 1.80
C SER A 87 -0.43 -11.26 3.05
N ALA A 88 -1.00 -11.54 4.22
CA ALA A 88 -0.47 -11.13 5.51
C ALA A 88 0.93 -11.69 5.76
N ALA A 89 1.18 -12.94 5.35
CA ALA A 89 2.50 -13.56 5.44
C ALA A 89 3.53 -12.85 4.55
N GLU A 90 3.15 -12.49 3.31
CA GLU A 90 4.03 -11.71 2.43
C GLU A 90 4.33 -10.32 2.97
N TYR A 91 3.32 -9.66 3.54
CA TYR A 91 3.51 -8.37 4.20
C TYR A 91 4.57 -8.45 5.29
N LEU A 92 4.51 -9.45 6.18
CA LEU A 92 5.52 -9.62 7.23
C LEU A 92 6.91 -9.92 6.68
N ALA A 93 6.98 -10.79 5.68
CA ALA A 93 8.24 -11.17 5.06
C ALA A 93 8.93 -9.99 4.35
N ARG A 94 8.15 -9.03 3.81
CA ARG A 94 8.66 -7.96 2.95
C ARG A 94 8.70 -6.58 3.62
N ARG A 95 7.87 -6.30 4.63
CA ARG A 95 7.75 -4.95 5.24
C ARG A 95 9.03 -4.44 5.88
N GLY A 96 9.89 -5.34 6.36
CA GLY A 96 11.05 -4.99 7.17
C GLY A 96 10.66 -4.12 8.37
N SER A 97 11.30 -2.96 8.52
CA SER A 97 10.98 -1.99 9.57
C SER A 97 10.03 -0.88 9.11
N THR A 98 9.52 -0.93 7.87
CA THR A 98 8.66 0.12 7.34
C THR A 98 7.33 0.15 8.07
N VAL A 99 7.00 1.31 8.63
CA VAL A 99 5.75 1.56 9.35
C VAL A 99 4.68 1.98 8.35
N PRO A 100 3.48 1.37 8.34
CA PRO A 100 2.39 1.78 7.44
C PRO A 100 1.96 3.24 7.69
N ASP A 101 1.79 4.04 6.64
CA ASP A 101 1.34 5.42 6.75
C ASP A 101 -0.18 5.59 6.51
N ALA A 102 -0.82 4.61 5.88
CA ALA A 102 -2.27 4.49 5.71
C ALA A 102 -2.78 3.10 6.14
N HIS A 103 -4.09 2.89 6.11
CA HIS A 103 -4.68 1.57 6.30
C HIS A 103 -4.65 0.80 4.98
N PHE A 104 -4.28 -0.49 5.02
CA PHE A 104 -4.17 -1.31 3.82
C PHE A 104 -4.79 -2.69 4.01
N TRP A 105 -5.53 -3.13 2.99
CA TRP A 105 -5.91 -4.52 2.82
C TRP A 105 -4.70 -5.38 2.51
N VAL A 106 -4.73 -6.58 3.09
CA VAL A 106 -4.02 -7.77 2.61
C VAL A 106 -5.02 -8.66 1.87
N ASP A 107 -4.56 -9.74 1.26
CA ASP A 107 -5.44 -10.62 0.49
C ASP A 107 -6.32 -11.54 1.34
N ASP A 108 -5.83 -11.86 2.53
CA ASP A 108 -6.44 -12.80 3.46
C ASP A 108 -7.71 -12.25 4.12
N ASP A 109 -8.73 -13.12 4.28
CA ASP A 109 -9.88 -12.86 5.14
C ASP A 109 -9.48 -13.12 6.61
N LEU A 110 -8.79 -12.13 7.18
CA LEU A 110 -8.24 -12.23 8.53
C LEU A 110 -9.32 -12.05 9.59
N GLY A 111 -9.39 -13.01 10.52
CA GLY A 111 -10.07 -12.89 11.80
C GLY A 111 -9.16 -12.41 12.91
N TYR A 112 -9.68 -12.36 14.14
CA TYR A 112 -8.96 -11.90 15.32
C TYR A 112 -9.06 -12.89 16.48
N ALA A 113 -8.11 -12.79 17.41
CA ALA A 113 -8.18 -13.37 18.74
C ALA A 113 -7.68 -12.34 19.77
N GLY A 114 -8.20 -12.37 20.99
CA GLY A 114 -7.83 -11.41 22.04
C GLY A 114 -8.64 -10.12 22.00
N ALA A 115 -8.01 -9.01 22.41
CA ALA A 115 -8.64 -7.69 22.53
C ALA A 115 -7.73 -6.59 21.94
N ASP A 116 -8.27 -5.40 21.70
CA ASP A 116 -7.51 -4.26 21.18
C ASP A 116 -6.20 -4.01 21.96
N GLY A 117 -5.10 -3.78 21.24
CA GLY A 117 -3.76 -3.63 21.80
C GLY A 117 -3.10 -4.90 22.36
N ALA A 118 -3.84 -6.02 22.44
CA ALA A 118 -3.37 -7.33 22.90
C ALA A 118 -4.00 -8.46 22.07
N CYS A 119 -4.04 -8.26 20.75
CA CYS A 119 -4.74 -9.10 19.79
C CYS A 119 -3.76 -9.82 18.85
N ALA A 120 -4.24 -10.92 18.28
CA ALA A 120 -3.59 -11.63 17.18
C ALA A 120 -4.55 -11.69 15.99
N VAL A 121 -4.00 -11.74 14.77
CA VAL A 121 -4.77 -11.99 13.54
C VAL A 121 -4.26 -13.23 12.83
N SER A 122 -5.16 -13.93 12.17
CA SER A 122 -4.84 -15.04 11.27
C SER A 122 -6.06 -15.26 10.37
N LEU A 123 -5.99 -16.23 9.45
CA LEU A 123 -7.13 -16.63 8.65
C LEU A 123 -8.34 -16.93 9.55
N ALA A 124 -9.51 -16.41 9.19
CA ALA A 124 -10.73 -16.66 9.94
C ALA A 124 -11.00 -18.18 10.06
N GLY A 125 -11.30 -18.64 11.29
CA GLY A 125 -11.32 -20.07 11.63
C GLY A 125 -10.13 -20.48 12.50
N GLY A 126 -10.03 -21.77 12.86
CA GLY A 126 -8.86 -22.29 13.60
C GLY A 126 -8.58 -21.67 14.98
N GLY A 127 -9.56 -21.00 15.60
CA GLY A 127 -9.40 -20.27 16.86
C GLY A 127 -9.46 -18.74 16.73
N TYR A 128 -9.53 -18.22 15.50
CA TYR A 128 -9.72 -16.79 15.21
C TYR A 128 -11.18 -16.51 14.86
N THR A 129 -11.77 -15.54 15.56
CA THR A 129 -13.12 -15.06 15.33
C THR A 129 -13.17 -14.19 14.08
N GLN A 130 -14.11 -14.49 13.18
CA GLN A 130 -14.34 -13.66 12.00
C GLN A 130 -14.92 -12.31 12.43
N CYS A 131 -14.55 -11.26 11.70
CA CYS A 131 -15.19 -9.96 11.87
C CYS A 131 -16.68 -10.01 11.52
N ASN A 132 -17.47 -9.16 12.17
CA ASN A 132 -18.92 -9.12 11.95
C ASN A 132 -19.24 -8.95 10.45
N ALA A 133 -20.37 -9.52 10.01
CA ALA A 133 -20.83 -9.33 8.65
C ALA A 133 -20.93 -7.84 8.33
N GLY A 134 -20.24 -7.39 7.27
CA GLY A 134 -20.19 -5.97 6.89
C GLY A 134 -19.17 -5.13 7.65
N ALA A 135 -18.24 -5.72 8.40
CA ALA A 135 -17.13 -5.01 9.06
C ALA A 135 -15.80 -5.03 8.28
N GLY A 136 -15.70 -5.89 7.26
CA GLY A 136 -14.44 -6.21 6.58
C GLY A 136 -13.50 -7.02 7.49
N PRO A 137 -12.51 -7.72 6.93
CA PRO A 137 -11.54 -8.47 7.72
C PRO A 137 -10.61 -7.55 8.51
N MET A 138 -9.78 -8.16 9.36
CA MET A 138 -8.60 -7.49 9.90
C MET A 138 -7.66 -7.08 8.75
N ARG A 139 -6.93 -6.01 8.97
CA ARG A 139 -6.12 -5.32 7.96
C ARG A 139 -4.88 -4.72 8.60
N VAL A 140 -3.99 -4.16 7.77
CA VAL A 140 -2.85 -3.39 8.26
C VAL A 140 -3.30 -1.97 8.59
N CYS A 141 -2.97 -1.50 9.78
CA CYS A 141 -3.41 -0.24 10.33
C CYS A 141 -2.24 0.72 10.57
N SER A 142 -2.32 1.91 9.98
CA SER A 142 -1.38 3.00 10.27
C SER A 142 -1.42 3.38 11.76
N PRO A 143 -0.27 3.38 12.47
CA PRO A 143 -0.20 3.92 13.82
C PRO A 143 -0.33 5.45 13.84
N ASN A 144 -0.07 6.12 12.71
CA ASN A 144 -0.15 7.58 12.56
C ASN A 144 -1.57 8.09 12.24
N ALA A 145 -2.55 7.18 12.17
CA ALA A 145 -3.95 7.55 11.97
C ALA A 145 -4.51 8.41 13.12
N THR A 146 -5.34 9.38 12.78
CA THR A 146 -5.96 10.33 13.70
C THR A 146 -6.97 9.63 14.60
N PHE A 147 -6.84 9.78 15.91
CA PHE A 147 -7.85 9.27 16.85
C PHE A 147 -9.17 10.03 16.70
N LEU A 148 -10.26 9.28 16.53
CA LEU A 148 -11.62 9.78 16.55
C LEU A 148 -12.34 9.21 17.79
N PRO A 149 -12.87 10.08 18.67
CA PRO A 149 -13.56 9.64 19.89
C PRO A 149 -14.86 8.91 19.59
N SER A 150 -15.40 9.06 18.39
CA SER A 150 -16.60 8.37 17.91
C SER A 150 -16.50 8.16 16.40
N CYS A 151 -16.72 6.93 15.97
CA CYS A 151 -16.79 6.56 14.57
C CYS A 151 -18.26 6.29 14.19
N PRO A 152 -18.62 6.25 12.90
CA PRO A 152 -20.02 6.15 12.48
C PRO A 152 -20.77 4.93 13.06
N TRP A 153 -20.05 3.91 13.53
CA TRP A 153 -20.55 2.71 14.19
C TRP A 153 -20.49 2.74 15.73
N GLY A 154 -20.19 3.89 16.33
CA GLY A 154 -20.38 4.14 17.76
C GLY A 154 -19.20 3.80 18.67
N SER A 155 -18.12 3.21 18.16
CA SER A 155 -16.87 3.00 18.90
C SER A 155 -15.83 4.06 18.56
N SER A 156 -14.80 4.21 19.41
CA SER A 156 -13.62 4.98 19.06
C SER A 156 -12.81 4.27 17.97
N CYS A 157 -12.18 5.02 17.08
CA CYS A 157 -11.33 4.44 16.06
C CYS A 157 -10.23 5.42 15.63
N TYR A 158 -9.39 4.96 14.71
CA TYR A 158 -8.29 5.72 14.14
C TYR A 158 -8.50 5.85 12.65
N GLN A 159 -8.47 7.07 12.13
CA GLN A 159 -8.74 7.38 10.73
C GLN A 159 -7.48 7.82 10.00
N ASP A 160 -7.18 7.23 8.85
CA ASP A 160 -6.10 7.69 7.97
C ASP A 160 -6.53 8.91 7.12
N ALA A 161 -5.58 9.45 6.35
CA ALA A 161 -5.84 10.61 5.49
C ALA A 161 -6.87 10.36 4.37
N PHE A 162 -7.29 9.11 4.15
CA PHE A 162 -8.24 8.70 3.11
C PHE A 162 -9.63 8.37 3.71
N GLY A 163 -9.82 8.60 5.01
CA GLY A 163 -11.09 8.33 5.70
C GLY A 163 -11.31 6.85 6.05
N ASN A 164 -10.35 5.98 5.73
CA ASN A 164 -10.37 4.60 6.18
C ASN A 164 -10.10 4.56 7.67
N GLN A 165 -10.60 3.54 8.36
CA GLN A 165 -10.54 3.51 9.81
C GLN A 165 -10.12 2.15 10.32
N CYS A 166 -9.45 2.13 11.47
CA CYS A 166 -9.21 0.95 12.29
C CYS A 166 -9.68 1.24 13.72
N ASN A 167 -10.60 0.42 14.23
CA ASN A 167 -11.06 0.48 15.61
C ASN A 167 -10.09 -0.27 16.54
N TRP A 168 -9.56 -1.42 16.13
CA TRP A 168 -8.46 -2.10 16.83
C TRP A 168 -7.13 -1.82 16.16
N ARG A 169 -6.05 -1.77 16.93
CA ARG A 169 -4.68 -1.61 16.44
C ARG A 169 -3.70 -2.44 17.24
N SER A 170 -2.48 -2.51 16.71
CA SER A 170 -1.34 -3.14 17.36
C SER A 170 -1.50 -4.64 17.59
N CYS A 171 -2.22 -5.33 16.71
CA CYS A 171 -2.29 -6.77 16.71
C CYS A 171 -1.06 -7.39 16.03
N GLY A 172 -0.65 -8.56 16.51
CA GLY A 172 0.36 -9.40 15.87
C GLY A 172 -0.26 -10.38 14.89
N TYR A 173 0.57 -11.02 14.06
CA TYR A 173 0.15 -12.10 13.19
C TYR A 173 0.40 -13.46 13.85
N GLU A 174 -0.62 -14.32 13.89
CA GLU A 174 -0.66 -15.66 14.50
C GLU A 174 -0.31 -15.73 16.01
N ASN A 175 0.11 -14.61 16.61
CA ASN A 175 0.48 -14.47 18.00
C ASN A 175 0.23 -13.01 18.43
N ASN A 176 -0.06 -12.77 19.71
CA ASN A 176 -0.32 -11.44 20.27
C ASN A 176 0.93 -10.77 20.87
N ALA A 177 2.10 -11.40 20.79
CA ALA A 177 3.33 -10.87 21.39
C ALA A 177 4.01 -9.76 20.57
N ALA A 178 3.73 -9.66 19.26
CA ALA A 178 4.34 -8.67 18.37
C ALA A 178 3.31 -7.64 17.92
N ASN A 179 3.74 -6.38 17.76
CA ASN A 179 2.95 -5.38 17.03
C ASN A 179 3.35 -5.43 15.55
N ASP A 180 2.56 -6.13 14.75
CA ASP A 180 2.73 -6.22 13.31
C ASP A 180 1.88 -5.21 12.54
N TYR A 181 1.30 -4.24 13.27
CA TYR A 181 0.39 -3.23 12.78
C TYR A 181 -0.93 -3.80 12.25
N PHE A 182 -1.31 -5.02 12.58
CA PHE A 182 -2.64 -5.51 12.24
C PHE A 182 -3.72 -4.91 13.15
N GLY A 183 -4.96 -4.90 12.68
CA GLY A 183 -6.10 -4.31 13.39
C GLY A 183 -7.38 -4.27 12.55
N GLY A 184 -8.33 -3.45 12.97
CA GLY A 184 -9.65 -3.32 12.34
C GLY A 184 -10.74 -4.16 13.02
N CYS A 185 -11.67 -4.70 12.22
CA CYS A 185 -12.82 -5.53 12.63
C CYS A 185 -14.16 -4.86 12.97
N GLU A 186 -14.31 -3.53 12.88
CA GLU A 186 -15.64 -2.89 12.92
C GLU A 186 -15.88 -2.01 11.70
N SER A 187 -17.04 -2.23 11.07
CA SER A 187 -17.86 -1.44 10.12
C SER A 187 -17.22 -0.41 9.19
N ASN A 188 -15.89 -0.39 9.06
CA ASN A 188 -15.16 0.29 8.03
C ASN A 188 -14.85 -0.71 6.93
N LEU A 189 -15.50 -0.49 5.80
CA LEU A 189 -15.43 -1.37 4.65
C LEU A 189 -14.32 -1.00 3.68
N THR A 190 -13.47 -0.01 3.99
CA THR A 190 -12.50 0.54 3.04
C THR A 190 -11.07 0.61 3.56
N ALA A 191 -10.11 0.45 2.67
CA ALA A 191 -8.69 0.68 2.91
C ALA A 191 -7.98 0.92 1.57
N GLY A 192 -6.68 1.25 1.61
CA GLY A 192 -5.78 1.02 0.48
C GLY A 192 -5.47 -0.47 0.30
N THR A 193 -4.48 -0.79 -0.51
CA THR A 193 -4.09 -2.18 -0.79
C THR A 193 -2.57 -2.36 -0.72
N LEU A 194 -2.10 -3.40 -0.04
CA LEU A 194 -0.72 -3.86 -0.17
C LEU A 194 -0.58 -4.71 -1.44
N CYS A 195 0.36 -4.33 -2.29
CA CYS A 195 0.61 -4.96 -3.58
C CYS A 195 2.03 -5.51 -3.63
N CYS A 196 2.14 -6.78 -4.01
CA CYS A 196 3.38 -7.55 -4.05
C CYS A 196 3.70 -7.94 -5.50
N LEU A 197 5.00 -8.05 -5.80
CA LEU A 197 5.50 -8.75 -6.99
C LEU A 197 5.47 -10.26 -6.79
#